data_AF-A0AAD4FAI7-F1
#
_entry.id   AF-A0AAD4FAI7-F1
#
_cell.length_a   1.000
_cell.length_b   1.000
_cell.length_c   1.000
_cell.angle_alpha   90.00
_cell.angle_beta   90.00
_cell.angle_gamma   90.00
#
_symmetry.space_group_name_H-M   'P 1'
#
loop_
_entity.id
_entity.type
_entity.pdbx_description
1 polymer ?
#
loop_
_entity_poly.entity_id
_entity_poly.type
_entity_poly.pdbx_seq_one_letter_code
_entity_poly.pdbx_strand_id
1 'polypeptide(L)'
;MTSLFPHPQYAKDQPYASSILYLHVMRASAMSFSFFSLLHFPFFIIAARSCKIPVQYNMILSRTLKAAGRGLVLGTAAGAFMTWGRMRDREEIEWKNRSWRILENNGEVKTDWITLGAAGGGAVATMFAARRGSLPLSMGRAVLGGAGVGMTSGVPYMNATFSSGRKPA
;
A
#
# COMPACT_ATOMS: atom_id res chain seq x y z
N MET A 1 5.15 -7.29 -7.83
CA MET A 1 6.58 -7.04 -7.53
C MET A 1 7.35 -8.29 -7.15
N THR A 2 6.71 -9.26 -6.52
CA THR A 2 7.30 -10.57 -6.24
C THR A 2 7.83 -11.24 -7.52
N SER A 3 7.13 -11.13 -8.66
CA SER A 3 7.64 -11.61 -9.97
C SER A 3 8.86 -10.86 -10.55
N LEU A 4 9.38 -9.82 -9.89
CA LEU A 4 10.70 -9.25 -10.23
C LEU A 4 11.84 -10.17 -9.78
N PHE A 5 11.55 -11.06 -8.84
CA PHE A 5 12.47 -12.06 -8.34
C PHE A 5 12.24 -13.39 -9.06
N PRO A 6 13.31 -14.17 -9.30
CA PRO A 6 13.18 -15.52 -9.84
C PRO A 6 12.29 -16.37 -8.95
N HIS A 7 11.45 -17.18 -9.58
CA HIS A 7 10.66 -18.22 -8.93
C HIS A 7 11.27 -19.58 -9.29
N PRO A 8 12.23 -20.08 -8.49
CA PRO A 8 12.87 -21.37 -8.77
C PRO A 8 11.87 -22.51 -8.58
N GLN A 9 12.12 -23.66 -9.22
CA GLN A 9 11.25 -24.82 -9.09
C GLN A 9 11.12 -25.32 -7.65
N TYR A 10 12.17 -25.16 -6.83
CA TYR A 10 12.16 -25.59 -5.43
C TYR A 10 12.31 -24.40 -4.48
N ALA A 11 11.55 -24.43 -3.38
CA ALA A 11 11.59 -23.40 -2.35
C ALA A 11 12.99 -23.14 -1.79
N LYS A 12 13.76 -24.20 -1.52
CA LYS A 12 15.13 -24.12 -0.96
C LYS A 12 16.14 -23.34 -1.82
N ASP A 13 15.82 -23.14 -3.09
CA ASP A 13 16.68 -22.48 -4.05
C ASP A 13 16.34 -20.98 -4.20
N GLN A 14 15.39 -20.44 -3.41
CA GLN A 14 14.98 -19.04 -3.48
C GLN A 14 16.07 -18.09 -2.95
N PRO A 15 16.76 -17.31 -3.82
CA PRO A 15 17.90 -16.51 -3.40
C PRO A 15 17.52 -15.19 -2.69
N TYR A 16 16.32 -14.66 -2.89
CA TYR A 16 15.92 -13.33 -2.41
C TYR A 16 14.83 -13.36 -1.34
N ALA A 17 14.79 -14.43 -0.54
CA ALA A 17 13.72 -14.71 0.39
C ALA A 17 13.40 -13.54 1.33
N SER A 18 14.42 -12.92 1.93
CA SER A 18 14.27 -11.78 2.83
C SER A 18 13.70 -10.56 2.11
N SER A 19 14.27 -10.17 0.97
CA SER A 19 13.82 -9.02 0.19
C SER A 19 12.37 -9.17 -0.26
N ILE A 20 11.98 -10.35 -0.73
CA ILE A 20 10.60 -10.67 -1.13
C ILE A 20 9.65 -10.47 0.05
N LEU A 21 9.97 -11.06 1.22
CA LEU A 21 9.12 -10.96 2.40
C LEU A 21 8.99 -9.52 2.89
N TYR A 22 10.10 -8.80 3.03
CA TYR A 22 10.08 -7.40 3.46
C TYR A 22 9.25 -6.55 2.49
N LEU A 23 9.52 -6.63 1.19
CA LEU A 23 8.78 -5.83 0.20
C LEU A 23 7.29 -6.15 0.20
N HIS A 24 6.93 -7.43 0.23
CA HIS A 24 5.54 -7.87 0.24
C HIS A 24 4.80 -7.35 1.49
N VAL A 25 5.36 -7.56 2.69
CA VAL A 25 4.71 -7.19 3.95
C VAL A 25 4.71 -5.67 4.16
N MET A 26 5.80 -4.97 3.84
CA MET A 26 5.84 -3.50 3.87
C MET A 26 4.77 -2.90 2.96
N ARG A 27 4.67 -3.39 1.72
CA ARG A 27 3.63 -2.93 0.77
C ARG A 27 2.23 -3.26 1.29
N ALA A 28 1.98 -4.48 1.75
CA ALA A 28 0.68 -4.88 2.29
C ALA A 28 0.26 -4.00 3.47
N SER A 29 1.19 -3.74 4.40
CA SER A 29 0.93 -2.89 5.56
C SER A 29 0.74 -1.42 5.18
N ALA A 30 1.58 -0.88 4.29
CA ALA A 30 1.43 0.47 3.75
C ALA A 30 0.06 0.68 3.08
N MET A 31 -0.36 -0.29 2.25
CA MET A 31 -1.69 -0.32 1.63
C MET A 31 -2.81 -0.28 2.67
N SER A 32 -2.77 -1.14 3.70
CA SER A 32 -3.79 -1.18 4.74
C SER A 32 -3.86 0.12 5.54
N PHE A 33 -2.72 0.65 5.99
CA PHE A 33 -2.67 1.89 6.78
C PHE A 33 -3.13 3.09 5.96
N SER A 34 -2.72 3.20 4.69
CA SER A 34 -3.22 4.23 3.79
C SER A 34 -4.73 4.10 3.59
N PHE A 35 -5.27 2.89 3.39
CA PHE A 35 -6.71 2.67 3.25
C PHE A 35 -7.49 3.10 4.50
N PHE A 36 -7.07 2.67 5.69
CA PHE A 36 -7.71 3.07 6.94
C PHE A 36 -7.62 4.58 7.20
N SER A 37 -6.51 5.21 6.82
CA SER A 37 -6.36 6.67 6.96
C SER A 37 -7.39 7.46 6.14
N LEU A 38 -7.89 6.90 5.03
CA LEU A 38 -8.93 7.52 4.20
C LEU A 38 -10.32 7.45 4.84
N LEU A 39 -10.56 6.54 5.79
CA LEU A 39 -11.86 6.45 6.47
C LEU A 39 -12.20 7.72 7.25
N HIS A 40 -11.21 8.52 7.65
CA HIS A 40 -11.47 9.82 8.28
C HIS A 40 -12.24 10.80 7.37
N PHE A 41 -12.11 10.69 6.05
CA PHE A 41 -12.76 11.58 5.09
C PHE A 41 -14.30 11.51 5.13
N PRO A 42 -14.95 10.33 4.96
CA PRO A 42 -16.40 10.24 5.03
C PRO A 42 -16.94 10.67 6.40
N PHE A 43 -16.28 10.29 7.51
CA PHE A 43 -16.69 10.73 8.84
C PHE A 43 -16.66 12.26 8.98
N PHE A 44 -15.61 12.92 8.48
CA PHE A 44 -15.51 14.38 8.52
C PHE A 44 -16.59 15.07 7.67
N ILE A 45 -16.88 14.55 6.47
CA ILE A 45 -17.93 15.12 5.61
C ILE A 45 -19.31 14.94 6.24
N ILE A 46 -19.60 13.77 6.79
CA ILE A 46 -20.88 13.51 7.47
C ILE A 46 -21.04 14.48 8.65
N ALA A 47 -20.03 14.59 9.51
CA ALA A 47 -20.06 15.52 10.64
C ALA A 47 -20.20 16.99 10.20
N ALA A 48 -19.45 17.43 9.19
CA ALA A 48 -19.53 18.80 8.67
C ALA A 48 -20.93 19.11 8.10
N ARG A 49 -21.54 18.16 7.37
CA ARG A 49 -22.92 18.31 6.87
C ARG A 49 -23.94 18.36 7.99
N SER A 50 -23.84 17.49 8.99
CA SER A 50 -24.72 17.48 10.16
C SER A 50 -24.63 18.80 10.95
N CYS A 51 -23.43 19.40 11.03
CA CYS A 51 -23.20 20.67 11.70
C CYS A 51 -23.37 21.91 10.78
N LYS A 52 -23.82 21.75 9.52
CA LYS A 52 -23.96 22.83 8.53
C LYS A 52 -22.68 23.68 8.31
N ILE A 53 -21.51 23.06 8.47
CA ILE A 53 -20.21 23.72 8.28
C ILE A 53 -19.87 23.73 6.77
N PRO A 54 -19.42 24.86 6.19
CA PRO A 54 -19.05 24.92 4.77
C PRO A 54 -17.85 24.00 4.48
N VAL A 55 -17.99 23.19 3.43
CA VAL A 55 -17.03 22.17 3.02
C VAL A 55 -16.03 22.78 2.03
N GLN A 56 -14.81 23.06 2.49
CA GLN A 56 -13.72 23.51 1.61
C GLN A 56 -12.97 22.32 0.99
N TYR A 57 -13.29 21.98 -0.26
CA TYR A 57 -12.73 20.81 -0.95
C TYR A 57 -11.20 20.79 -1.02
N ASN A 58 -10.55 21.92 -1.28
CA ASN A 58 -9.08 21.99 -1.34
C ASN A 58 -8.42 21.68 0.01
N MET A 59 -9.05 22.12 1.11
CA MET A 59 -8.57 21.80 2.45
C MET A 59 -8.74 20.31 2.74
N ILE A 60 -9.87 19.73 2.36
CA ILE A 60 -10.16 18.32 2.59
C ILE A 60 -9.21 17.45 1.76
N LEU A 61 -9.04 17.73 0.47
CA LEU A 61 -8.08 17.03 -0.39
C LEU A 61 -6.67 17.06 0.19
N SER A 62 -6.22 18.23 0.66
CA SER A 62 -4.90 18.39 1.27
C SER A 62 -4.75 17.61 2.57
N ARG A 63 -5.81 17.55 3.40
CA ARG A 63 -5.84 16.75 4.63
C ARG A 63 -5.83 15.26 4.33
N THR A 64 -6.61 14.82 3.34
CA THR A 64 -6.66 13.43 2.87
C THR A 64 -5.30 12.98 2.37
N LEU A 65 -4.63 13.78 1.51
CA LEU A 65 -3.28 13.47 1.03
C LEU A 65 -2.27 13.40 2.17
N LYS A 66 -2.31 14.32 3.14
CA LYS A 66 -1.44 14.27 4.33
C LYS A 66 -1.69 13.03 5.18
N ALA A 67 -2.95 12.66 5.40
CA ALA A 67 -3.33 11.47 6.16
C ALA A 67 -2.87 10.19 5.46
N ALA A 68 -3.13 10.08 4.15
CA ALA A 68 -2.72 8.96 3.32
C ALA A 68 -1.20 8.80 3.27
N GLY A 69 -0.45 9.91 3.14
CA GLY A 69 1.01 9.91 3.15
C GLY A 69 1.58 9.52 4.52
N ARG A 70 0.95 9.93 5.63
CA ARG A 70 1.32 9.46 6.98
C ARG A 70 1.04 7.97 7.14
N GLY A 71 -0.13 7.51 6.70
CA GLY A 71 -0.50 6.09 6.71
C GLY A 71 0.49 5.24 5.91
N LEU A 72 0.92 5.73 4.74
CA LEU A 72 1.93 5.07 3.90
C LEU A 72 3.24 4.86 4.67
N VAL A 73 3.79 5.92 5.26
CA VAL A 73 5.07 5.87 6.00
C VAL A 73 4.95 4.99 7.24
N LEU A 74 3.91 5.19 8.05
CA LEU A 74 3.69 4.40 9.26
C LEU A 74 3.45 2.92 8.95
N GLY A 75 2.64 2.61 7.93
CA GLY A 75 2.39 1.25 7.49
C GLY A 75 3.64 0.58 6.92
N THR A 76 4.46 1.30 6.15
CA THR A 76 5.73 0.76 5.66
C THR A 76 6.67 0.39 6.81
N ALA A 77 6.84 1.29 7.78
CA ALA A 77 7.64 1.02 8.98
C ALA A 77 7.06 -0.14 9.80
N ALA A 78 5.75 -0.16 10.03
CA ALA A 78 5.07 -1.24 10.74
C ALA A 78 5.27 -2.58 10.02
N GLY A 79 5.15 -2.64 8.70
CA GLY A 79 5.39 -3.84 7.92
C GLY A 79 6.84 -4.35 8.02
N ALA A 80 7.83 -3.46 8.06
CA ALA A 80 9.22 -3.85 8.30
C ALA A 80 9.39 -4.47 9.69
N PHE A 81 8.83 -3.85 10.74
CA PHE A 81 8.86 -4.40 12.09
C PHE A 81 8.10 -5.73 12.21
N MET A 82 6.97 -5.88 11.53
CA MET A 82 6.20 -7.12 11.49
C MET A 82 7.02 -8.24 10.84
N THR A 83 7.68 -8.00 9.70
CA THR A 83 8.55 -8.99 9.07
C THR A 83 9.71 -9.37 9.97
N TRP A 84 10.42 -8.36 10.51
CA TRP A 84 11.53 -8.60 11.43
C TRP A 84 11.08 -9.42 12.65
N GLY A 85 10.02 -9.00 13.33
CA GLY A 85 9.53 -9.69 14.53
C GLY A 85 9.04 -11.11 14.25
N ARG A 86 8.38 -11.34 13.10
CA ARG A 86 7.89 -12.66 12.69
C ARG A 86 9.03 -13.63 12.36
N MET A 87 10.13 -13.12 11.82
CA MET A 87 11.15 -13.92 11.14
C MET A 87 12.54 -13.92 11.81
N ARG A 88 12.79 -13.09 12.82
CA ARG A 88 14.12 -12.97 13.47
C ARG A 88 14.65 -14.28 14.07
N ASP A 89 13.77 -15.16 14.50
CA ASP A 89 14.10 -16.45 15.14
C ASP A 89 13.83 -17.65 14.20
N ARG A 90 13.78 -17.40 12.88
CA ARG A 90 13.44 -18.40 11.86
C ARG A 90 14.64 -18.77 11.02
N GLU A 91 14.77 -20.06 10.73
CA GLU A 91 15.81 -20.59 9.84
C GLU A 91 15.65 -20.09 8.40
N GLU A 92 16.76 -19.99 7.68
CA GLU A 92 16.77 -19.52 6.27
C GLU A 92 15.81 -20.32 5.38
N ILE A 93 15.68 -21.63 5.61
CA ILE A 93 14.76 -22.48 4.84
C ILE A 93 13.29 -22.06 5.04
N GLU A 94 12.91 -21.57 6.23
CA GLU A 94 11.57 -21.04 6.47
C GLU A 94 11.33 -19.73 5.71
N TRP A 95 12.32 -18.84 5.66
CA TRP A 95 12.26 -17.61 4.85
C TRP A 95 12.02 -17.97 3.38
N LYS A 96 12.82 -18.91 2.86
CA LYS A 96 12.75 -19.40 1.50
C LYS A 96 11.40 -20.04 1.17
N ASN A 97 10.89 -20.91 2.04
CA ASN A 97 9.57 -21.52 1.87
C ASN A 97 8.43 -20.49 1.84
N ARG A 98 8.43 -19.53 2.77
CA ARG A 98 7.39 -18.49 2.82
C ARG A 98 7.43 -17.58 1.59
N SER A 99 8.60 -17.09 1.21
CA SER A 99 8.76 -16.24 0.03
C SER A 99 8.39 -16.98 -1.26
N TRP A 100 8.74 -18.27 -1.37
CA TRP A 100 8.35 -19.11 -2.50
C TRP A 100 6.82 -19.27 -2.61
N ARG A 101 6.13 -19.52 -1.49
CA ARG A 101 4.65 -19.60 -1.47
C ARG A 101 3.98 -18.28 -1.86
N ILE A 102 4.55 -17.14 -1.49
CA ILE A 102 4.05 -15.82 -1.89
C ILE A 102 4.18 -15.62 -3.41
N LEU A 103 5.30 -16.07 -3.99
CA LEU A 103 5.51 -16.03 -5.43
C LEU A 103 4.57 -16.96 -6.20
N GLU A 104 4.30 -18.15 -5.66
CA GLU A 104 3.35 -19.12 -6.21
C GLU A 104 1.92 -18.56 -6.21
N ASN A 105 1.59 -17.71 -5.24
CA ASN A 105 0.27 -17.09 -5.17
C ASN A 105 0.12 -15.95 -6.20
N ASN A 106 -0.37 -16.32 -7.39
CA ASN A 106 -0.71 -15.39 -8.47
C ASN A 106 -1.61 -14.23 -8.05
N GLY A 107 -2.50 -14.45 -7.09
CA GLY A 107 -3.37 -13.40 -6.57
C GLY A 107 -2.60 -12.33 -5.81
N GLU A 108 -1.69 -12.73 -4.92
CA GLU A 108 -0.84 -11.81 -4.17
C GLU A 108 0.09 -11.07 -5.12
N VAL A 109 0.70 -11.76 -6.08
CA VAL A 109 1.56 -11.17 -7.11
C VAL A 109 0.83 -10.08 -7.90
N LYS A 110 -0.41 -10.35 -8.36
CA LYS A 110 -1.24 -9.36 -9.08
C LYS A 110 -1.60 -8.18 -8.19
N THR A 111 -1.99 -8.45 -6.95
CA THR A 111 -2.34 -7.41 -5.97
C THR A 111 -1.15 -6.48 -5.72
N ASP A 112 0.04 -7.04 -5.55
CA ASP A 112 1.28 -6.28 -5.39
C ASP A 112 1.48 -5.30 -6.55
N TRP A 113 1.30 -5.78 -7.79
CA TRP A 113 1.47 -4.97 -8.99
C TRP A 113 0.43 -3.87 -9.13
N ILE A 114 -0.85 -4.17 -8.92
CA ILE A 114 -1.93 -3.17 -8.95
C ILE A 114 -1.67 -2.08 -7.91
N THR A 115 -1.35 -2.49 -6.68
CA THR A 115 -1.11 -1.57 -5.56
C THR A 115 0.05 -0.61 -5.87
N LEU A 116 1.15 -1.13 -6.38
CA LEU A 116 2.35 -0.33 -6.68
C LEU A 116 2.21 0.52 -7.93
N GLY A 117 1.55 0.00 -8.97
CA GLY A 117 1.22 0.77 -10.17
C GLY A 117 0.33 1.96 -9.83
N ALA A 118 -0.70 1.74 -9.02
CA ALA A 118 -1.57 2.80 -8.53
C ALA A 118 -0.84 3.79 -7.61
N ALA A 119 0.06 3.31 -6.74
CA ALA A 119 0.92 4.18 -5.93
C ALA A 119 1.79 5.09 -6.81
N GLY A 120 2.45 4.52 -7.82
CA GLY A 120 3.25 5.28 -8.78
C GLY A 120 2.40 6.30 -9.55
N GLY A 121 1.25 5.89 -10.07
CA GLY A 121 0.30 6.78 -10.75
C GLY A 121 -0.17 7.94 -9.88
N GLY A 122 -0.55 7.66 -8.63
CA GLY A 122 -0.97 8.68 -7.66
C GLY A 122 0.15 9.65 -7.28
N ALA A 123 1.36 9.13 -7.06
CA ALA A 123 2.55 9.95 -6.81
C ALA A 123 2.85 10.91 -7.97
N VAL A 124 2.84 10.40 -9.21
CA VAL A 124 3.07 11.21 -10.42
C VAL A 124 1.97 12.26 -10.60
N ALA A 125 0.70 11.87 -10.48
CA ALA A 125 -0.43 12.79 -10.65
C ALA A 125 -0.37 13.96 -9.64
N THR A 126 -0.13 13.66 -8.37
CA THR A 126 -0.03 14.69 -7.32
C THR A 126 1.24 15.52 -7.42
N MET A 127 2.35 14.96 -7.89
CA MET A 127 3.56 15.74 -8.23
C MET A 127 3.26 16.79 -9.29
N PHE A 128 2.59 16.41 -10.39
CA PHE A 128 2.20 17.35 -11.44
C PHE A 128 1.24 18.42 -10.93
N ALA A 129 0.24 18.02 -10.13
CA ALA A 129 -0.72 18.96 -9.55
C ALA A 129 -0.06 19.96 -8.57
N ALA A 130 0.92 19.51 -7.77
CA ALA A 130 1.69 20.40 -6.91
C ALA A 130 2.60 21.34 -7.71
N ARG A 131 3.26 20.86 -8.77
CA ARG A 131 4.08 21.69 -9.66
C ARG A 131 3.28 22.79 -10.35
N ARG A 132 1.99 22.53 -10.66
CA ARG A 132 1.08 23.52 -11.25
C ARG A 132 0.44 24.48 -10.24
N GLY A 133 0.75 24.36 -8.95
CA GLY A 133 0.16 25.19 -7.89
C GLY A 133 -1.30 24.85 -7.56
N SER A 134 -1.85 23.76 -8.12
CA SER A 134 -3.24 23.34 -7.88
C SER A 134 -3.43 22.65 -6.51
N LEU A 135 -2.33 22.24 -5.87
CA LEU A 135 -2.34 21.65 -4.53
C LEU A 135 -1.52 22.53 -3.57
N PRO A 136 -2.10 22.96 -2.43
CA PRO A 136 -1.37 23.73 -1.41
C PRO A 136 -0.51 22.80 -0.53
N LEU A 137 0.33 21.98 -1.17
CA LEU A 137 1.23 21.01 -0.54
C LEU A 137 2.63 21.14 -1.14
N SER A 138 3.65 20.93 -0.32
CA SER A 138 5.01 20.76 -0.83
C SER A 138 5.11 19.51 -1.70
N MET A 139 6.04 19.51 -2.67
CA MET A 139 6.19 18.42 -3.65
C MET A 139 6.32 17.04 -2.98
N GLY A 140 7.16 16.91 -1.95
CA GLY A 140 7.33 15.64 -1.23
C GLY A 140 6.06 15.17 -0.51
N ARG A 141 5.30 16.09 0.09
CA ARG A 141 4.01 15.75 0.74
C ARG A 141 2.94 15.38 -0.28
N ALA A 142 2.93 16.04 -1.44
CA ALA A 142 2.04 15.72 -2.53
C ALA A 142 2.34 14.31 -3.06
N VAL A 143 3.60 14.02 -3.40
CA VAL A 143 4.07 12.70 -3.87
C VAL A 143 3.72 11.60 -2.88
N LEU A 144 4.08 11.74 -1.60
CA LEU A 144 3.79 10.73 -0.56
C LEU A 144 2.28 10.54 -0.37
N GLY A 145 1.51 11.64 -0.36
CA GLY A 145 0.07 11.59 -0.23
C GLY A 145 -0.59 10.90 -1.42
N GLY A 146 -0.14 11.21 -2.63
CA GLY A 146 -0.62 10.59 -3.86
C GLY A 146 -0.27 9.11 -3.94
N ALA A 147 0.94 8.72 -3.55
CA ALA A 147 1.32 7.31 -3.47
C ALA A 147 0.46 6.57 -2.45
N GLY A 148 0.23 7.16 -1.27
CA GLY A 148 -0.66 6.60 -0.25
C GLY A 148 -2.09 6.41 -0.76
N VAL A 149 -2.68 7.43 -1.38
CA VAL A 149 -4.01 7.33 -2.01
C VAL A 149 -4.03 6.26 -3.11
N GLY A 150 -3.00 6.19 -3.95
CA GLY A 150 -2.89 5.17 -4.99
C GLY A 150 -2.86 3.76 -4.42
N MET A 151 -2.09 3.53 -3.36
CA MET A 151 -2.00 2.22 -2.70
C MET A 151 -3.34 1.72 -2.18
N THR A 152 -4.27 2.60 -1.81
CA THR A 152 -5.56 2.16 -1.26
C THR A 152 -6.40 1.38 -2.25
N SER A 153 -6.12 1.47 -3.56
CA SER A 153 -6.76 0.68 -4.62
C SER A 153 -6.53 -0.84 -4.49
N GLY A 154 -5.46 -1.27 -3.79
CA GLY A 154 -5.19 -2.69 -3.58
C GLY A 154 -6.25 -3.39 -2.75
N VAL A 155 -6.82 -2.71 -1.74
CA VAL A 155 -7.88 -3.27 -0.88
C VAL A 155 -9.17 -3.58 -1.65
N PRO A 156 -9.80 -2.65 -2.40
CA PRO A 156 -10.97 -2.97 -3.20
C PRO A 156 -10.65 -3.97 -4.31
N TYR A 157 -9.44 -3.95 -4.89
CA TYR A 157 -9.02 -4.97 -5.86
C TYR A 157 -9.00 -6.38 -5.25
N MET A 158 -8.44 -6.54 -4.05
CA MET A 158 -8.45 -7.81 -3.32
C MET A 158 -9.89 -8.29 -3.05
N ASN A 159 -10.74 -7.41 -2.52
CA ASN A 159 -12.13 -7.74 -2.23
C ASN A 159 -12.91 -8.13 -3.50
N ALA A 160 -12.75 -7.36 -4.57
CA ALA A 160 -13.38 -7.64 -5.85
C ALA A 160 -12.91 -9.00 -6.41
N THR A 161 -11.61 -9.24 -6.47
CA THR A 161 -11.08 -10.52 -6.98
C THR A 161 -11.50 -11.71 -6.13
N PHE A 162 -11.58 -11.56 -4.80
CA PHE A 162 -12.10 -12.59 -3.91
C PHE A 162 -13.59 -12.88 -4.18
N SER A 163 -14.41 -11.84 -4.34
CA SER A 163 -15.83 -11.99 -4.69
C SER A 163 -16.04 -12.63 -6.06
N SER A 164 -15.09 -12.48 -6.99
CA SER A 164 -15.09 -13.13 -8.30
C SER A 164 -14.52 -14.56 -8.30
N GLY A 165 -14.31 -15.17 -7.12
CA GLY A 165 -13.91 -16.58 -7.00
C GLY A 165 -12.40 -16.83 -6.88
N ARG A 166 -11.58 -15.81 -6.56
CA ARG A 166 -10.16 -16.02 -6.24
C ARG A 166 -10.02 -16.89 -4.98
N LYS A 167 -9.25 -17.97 -5.08
CA LYS A 167 -8.93 -18.83 -3.93
C LYS A 167 -7.94 -18.16 -2.98
N PRO A 168 -8.11 -18.31 -1.65
CA PRO A 168 -7.13 -17.85 -0.67
C PRO A 168 -5.81 -18.64 -0.77
N ALA A 169 -4.74 -18.06 -0.22
CA ALA A 169 -3.39 -18.61 -0.13
C ALA A 169 -3.25 -19.79 0.84
#